data_AF-A0A2A4UQX7-F1
#
_entry.id   AF-A0A2A4UQX7-F1
#
_cell.length_a   1.000
_cell.length_b   1.000
_cell.length_c   1.000
_cell.angle_alpha   90.00
_cell.angle_beta   90.00
_cell.angle_gamma   90.00
#
_symmetry.space_group_name_H-M   'P 1'
#
loop_
_entity.id
_entity.type
_entity.pdbx_description
1 polymer ?
#
loop_
_entity_poly.entity_id
_entity_poly.type
_entity_poly.pdbx_seq_one_letter_code
_entity_poly.pdbx_strand_id
1 'polypeptide(L)'
;MTASYRILVALLAFAAVYFQATFWVGDRGIANVFALEKEQQNFIEKNRLLKERNLALNAEVESLKSGLDAIEEMARKELGMVKEGETFFFLIGDEE
;
A
#
# COMPACT_ATOMS: atom_id res chain seq x y z
N MET A 1 -46.09 34.21 -37.69
CA MET A 1 -46.05 32.84 -37.13
C MET A 1 -44.66 32.19 -37.19
N THR A 2 -43.84 32.46 -38.22
CA THR A 2 -42.48 31.88 -38.37
C THR A 2 -41.42 32.48 -37.42
N ALA A 3 -41.52 33.77 -37.08
CA ALA A 3 -40.57 34.42 -36.17
C ALA A 3 -40.58 33.79 -34.76
N SER A 4 -41.75 33.51 -34.20
CA SER A 4 -41.91 32.87 -32.90
C SER A 4 -41.34 31.43 -32.88
N TYR A 5 -41.53 30.68 -33.96
CA TYR A 5 -40.96 29.33 -34.11
C TYR A 5 -39.42 29.36 -34.16
N ARG A 6 -38.83 30.32 -34.89
CA ARG A 6 -37.37 30.47 -34.97
C ARG A 6 -36.74 30.80 -33.62
N ILE A 7 -37.41 31.60 -32.79
CA ILE A 7 -36.95 31.93 -31.43
C ILE A 7 -37.00 30.69 -30.54
N LEU A 8 -38.08 29.91 -30.62
CA LEU A 8 -38.22 28.68 -29.84
C LEU A 8 -37.14 27.65 -30.21
N VAL A 9 -36.87 27.46 -31.51
CA VAL A 9 -35.81 26.57 -32.01
C VAL A 9 -34.43 27.05 -31.55
N ALA A 10 -34.15 28.36 -31.60
CA ALA A 10 -32.87 28.90 -31.13
C ALA A 10 -32.66 28.68 -29.63
N LEU A 11 -33.71 28.84 -28.82
CA LEU A 11 -33.66 28.61 -27.38
C LEU A 11 -33.42 27.13 -27.06
N LEU A 12 -34.08 26.23 -27.78
CA LEU A 12 -33.91 24.79 -27.64
C LEU A 12 -32.51 24.33 -28.06
N ALA A 13 -31.97 24.89 -29.14
CA ALA A 13 -30.60 24.65 -29.56
C ALA A 13 -29.58 25.16 -28.53
N PHE A 14 -29.80 26.34 -27.96
CA PHE A 14 -28.96 26.88 -26.90
C PHE A 14 -28.97 26.00 -25.65
N ALA A 15 -30.15 25.57 -25.20
CA ALA A 15 -30.28 24.65 -24.07
C ALA A 15 -29.59 23.31 -24.33
N ALA A 16 -29.68 22.77 -25.55
CA ALA A 16 -28.99 21.55 -25.94
C ALA A 16 -27.47 21.73 -25.88
N VAL A 17 -26.92 22.81 -26.46
CA VAL A 17 -25.48 23.10 -26.40
C VAL A 17 -24.99 23.31 -24.97
N TYR A 18 -25.75 24.02 -24.15
CA TYR A 18 -25.43 24.22 -22.73
C TYR A 18 -25.36 22.89 -21.95
N PHE A 19 -26.31 21.99 -22.21
CA PHE A 19 -26.34 20.67 -21.59
C PHE A 19 -25.18 19.80 -22.07
N GLN A 20 -24.89 19.80 -23.38
CA GLN A 20 -23.73 19.10 -23.94
C GLN A 20 -22.42 19.64 -23.34
N ALA A 21 -22.26 20.95 -23.22
CA ALA A 21 -21.08 21.57 -22.61
C ALA A 21 -20.94 21.20 -21.12
N THR A 22 -22.04 21.24 -20.37
CA THR A 22 -22.06 20.82 -18.96
C THR A 22 -21.76 19.34 -18.80
N PHE A 23 -22.19 18.49 -19.74
CA PHE A 23 -21.89 17.06 -19.72
C PHE A 23 -20.41 16.78 -20.02
N TRP A 24 -19.79 17.58 -20.90
CA TRP A 24 -18.37 17.45 -21.24
C TRP A 24 -17.45 18.08 -20.18
N VAL A 25 -17.87 19.16 -19.51
CA VAL A 25 -17.03 20.00 -18.64
C VAL A 25 -17.41 19.93 -17.14
N GLY A 26 -18.63 19.52 -16.81
CA GLY A 26 -19.06 19.40 -15.41
C GLY A 26 -18.38 18.24 -14.70
N ASP A 27 -18.40 18.24 -13.37
CA ASP A 27 -17.67 17.34 -12.45
C ASP A 27 -17.80 15.80 -12.70
N ARG A 28 -18.58 15.38 -13.69
CA ARG A 28 -18.77 13.98 -14.12
C ARG A 28 -18.42 13.74 -15.60
N GLY A 29 -17.87 14.73 -16.30
CA GLY A 29 -17.39 14.63 -17.66
C GLY A 29 -16.05 13.92 -17.74
N ILE A 30 -15.77 13.32 -18.90
CA ILE A 30 -14.64 12.42 -19.23
C ILE A 30 -13.27 12.96 -18.74
N ALA A 31 -13.13 14.27 -18.55
CA ALA A 31 -11.94 14.91 -17.98
C ALA A 31 -11.59 14.44 -16.55
N ASN A 32 -12.57 14.17 -15.70
CA ASN A 32 -12.31 13.71 -14.33
C ASN A 32 -11.89 12.24 -14.26
N VAL A 33 -12.29 11.41 -15.23
CA VAL A 33 -11.80 10.02 -15.32
C VAL A 33 -10.30 10.01 -15.61
N PHE A 34 -9.83 10.86 -16.54
CA PHE A 34 -8.39 10.97 -16.84
C PHE A 34 -7.57 11.56 -15.68
N ALA A 35 -8.12 12.47 -14.89
CA ALA A 35 -7.44 13.03 -13.72
C ALA A 35 -7.35 12.00 -12.57
N LEU A 36 -8.44 11.27 -12.31
CA LEU A 36 -8.52 10.28 -11.23
C LEU A 36 -7.70 9.01 -11.55
N GLU A 37 -7.64 8.61 -12.83
CA GLU A 37 -6.80 7.50 -13.30
C GLU A 37 -5.31 7.83 -13.17
N LYS A 38 -4.93 9.10 -13.41
CA LYS A 38 -3.54 9.56 -13.23
C LYS A 38 -3.11 9.58 -11.75
N GLU A 39 -4.02 9.86 -10.84
CA GLU A 39 -3.74 9.82 -9.40
C GLU A 39 -3.60 8.38 -8.90
N GLN A 40 -4.46 7.46 -9.39
CA GLN A 40 -4.42 6.04 -9.06
C GLN A 40 -3.08 5.38 -9.43
N GLN A 41 -2.50 5.70 -10.59
CA GLN A 41 -1.21 5.19 -11.03
C GLN A 41 -0.05 5.61 -10.11
N ASN A 42 -0.07 6.86 -9.61
CA ASN A 42 0.96 7.36 -8.69
C ASN A 42 0.91 6.66 -7.33
N PHE A 43 -0.28 6.32 -6.84
CA PHE A 43 -0.44 5.58 -5.59
C PHE A 43 0.03 4.12 -5.72
N ILE A 44 -0.23 3.47 -6.85
CA ILE A 44 0.22 2.09 -7.11
C ILE A 44 1.75 2.01 -7.10
N GLU A 45 2.42 2.91 -7.82
CA GLU A 45 3.89 2.86 -7.93
C GLU A 45 4.60 3.17 -6.61
N LYS A 46 4.08 4.14 -5.83
CA LYS A 46 4.58 4.42 -4.48
C LYS A 46 4.37 3.23 -3.54
N ASN A 47 3.22 2.56 -3.61
CA ASN A 47 2.93 1.40 -2.78
C ASN A 47 3.82 0.21 -3.15
N ARG A 48 4.10 0.00 -4.44
CA ARG A 48 5.03 -1.04 -4.92
C ARG A 48 6.43 -0.85 -4.36
N LEU A 49 6.99 0.35 -4.47
CA LEU A 49 8.30 0.70 -3.92
C LEU A 49 8.38 0.52 -2.39
N LEU A 50 7.33 0.90 -1.66
CA LEU A 50 7.27 0.72 -0.21
C LEU A 50 7.16 -0.76 0.18
N LYS A 51 6.39 -1.56 -0.56
CA LYS A 51 6.28 -3.01 -0.33
C LYS A 51 7.60 -3.73 -0.58
N GLU A 52 8.32 -3.40 -1.65
CA GLU A 52 9.63 -3.99 -1.93
C GLU A 52 10.65 -3.69 -0.82
N ARG A 53 10.68 -2.45 -0.33
CA ARG A 53 11.54 -2.07 0.82
C ARG A 53 11.14 -2.79 2.10
N ASN A 54 9.85 -2.93 2.37
CA ASN A 54 9.38 -3.62 3.56
C ASN A 54 9.73 -5.12 3.52
N LEU A 55 9.61 -5.76 2.36
CA LEU A 55 10.02 -7.15 2.16
C LEU A 55 11.53 -7.32 2.40
N ALA A 56 12.36 -6.43 1.85
CA ALA A 56 13.80 -6.47 2.07
C ALA A 56 14.17 -6.28 3.56
N LEU A 57 13.56 -5.30 4.22
CA LEU A 57 13.80 -5.04 5.65
C LEU A 57 13.32 -6.20 6.54
N ASN A 58 12.18 -6.82 6.22
CA ASN A 58 11.71 -7.98 6.98
C ASN A 58 12.65 -9.19 6.82
N ALA A 59 13.15 -9.42 5.61
CA ALA A 59 14.13 -10.48 5.38
C ALA A 59 15.44 -10.22 6.14
N GLU A 60 15.88 -8.95 6.17
CA GLU A 60 17.06 -8.54 6.95
C GLU A 60 16.84 -8.78 8.46
N VAL A 61 15.69 -8.35 9.00
CA VAL A 61 15.33 -8.59 10.41
C VAL A 61 15.27 -10.09 10.73
N GLU A 62 14.71 -10.90 9.84
CA GLU A 62 14.62 -12.35 10.02
C GLU A 62 16.00 -13.01 10.02
N SER A 63 16.88 -12.62 9.10
CA SER A 63 18.27 -13.11 9.08
C SER A 63 19.07 -12.70 10.32
N LEU A 64 18.87 -11.47 10.81
CA LEU A 64 19.51 -10.99 12.04
C LEU A 64 19.02 -11.76 13.26
N LYS A 65 17.71 -12.04 13.34
CA LYS A 65 17.15 -12.88 14.40
C LYS A 65 17.72 -14.29 14.35
N SER A 66 17.71 -14.94 13.19
CA SER A 66 18.26 -16.31 13.07
C SER A 66 19.75 -16.37 13.40
N GLY A 67 20.51 -15.33 13.05
CA GLY A 67 21.92 -15.24 13.38
C GLY A 67 22.16 -15.08 14.88
N LEU A 68 21.35 -14.25 15.55
CA LEU A 68 21.42 -14.06 17.01
C LEU A 68 20.97 -15.32 17.76
N ASP A 69 19.91 -15.97 17.32
CA ASP A 69 19.40 -17.21 17.91
C ASP A 69 20.44 -18.33 17.81
N ALA A 70 21.13 -18.44 16.66
CA ALA A 70 22.22 -19.40 16.47
C ALA A 70 23.43 -19.12 17.40
N ILE A 71 23.77 -17.85 17.62
CA ILE A 71 24.84 -17.45 18.54
C ILE A 71 24.43 -17.74 19.99
N GLU A 72 23.18 -17.46 20.36
CA GLU A 72 22.65 -17.75 21.70
C GLU A 72 22.65 -19.25 21.99
N GLU A 73 22.26 -20.09 21.03
CA GLU A 73 22.26 -21.54 21.18
C GLU A 73 23.69 -22.10 21.37
N MET A 74 24.67 -21.56 20.65
CA MET A 74 26.08 -21.90 20.83
C MET A 74 26.60 -21.45 22.20
N ALA A 75 26.26 -20.25 22.66
CA ALA A 75 26.65 -19.75 23.98
C ALA A 75 26.03 -20.60 25.12
N ARG A 76 24.78 -21.03 24.98
CA ARG A 76 24.12 -21.93 25.94
C ARG A 76 24.72 -23.33 25.93
N LYS A 77 25.05 -23.89 24.77
CA LYS A 77 25.56 -25.27 24.62
C LYS A 77 27.04 -25.42 24.97
N GLU A 78 27.89 -24.51 24.51
CA GLU A 78 29.36 -24.66 24.66
C GLU A 78 29.92 -23.91 25.87
N LEU A 79 29.36 -22.74 26.19
CA LEU A 79 29.89 -21.89 27.27
C LEU A 79 29.08 -22.01 28.57
N GLY A 80 27.98 -22.79 28.56
CA GLY A 80 27.10 -22.93 29.71
C GLY A 80 26.50 -21.58 30.14
N MET A 81 26.32 -20.65 29.20
CA MET A 81 25.83 -19.30 29.48
C MET A 81 24.36 -19.36 29.92
N VAL A 82 24.06 -18.77 31.09
CA VAL A 82 22.71 -18.71 31.68
C VAL A 82 22.33 -17.25 31.84
N LYS A 83 21.10 -16.89 31.45
CA LYS A 83 20.62 -15.51 31.54
C LYS A 83 20.27 -15.13 32.98
N GLU A 84 20.39 -13.85 33.35
CA GLU A 84 19.96 -13.39 34.68
C GLU A 84 18.48 -13.74 34.93
N GLY A 85 18.22 -14.54 35.96
CA GLY A 85 16.88 -15.00 36.34
C GLY A 85 16.50 -16.41 35.88
N GLU A 86 17.36 -17.13 35.17
CA GLU A 86 17.14 -18.55 34.79
C GLU A 86 17.81 -19.51 35.79
N THR A 87 17.09 -20.58 36.20
CA THR A 87 17.64 -21.64 37.06
C THR A 87 18.20 -22.78 36.20
N PHE A 88 19.52 -22.93 36.17
CA PHE A 88 20.19 -23.99 35.42
C PHE A 88 20.20 -25.30 36.21
N PHE A 89 19.63 -26.36 35.62
CA PHE A 89 19.67 -27.71 36.18
C PHE A 89 20.67 -28.55 35.39
N PHE A 90 21.83 -28.85 35.99
CA PHE A 90 22.77 -29.81 35.43
C PHE A 90 22.36 -31.21 35.91
N LEU A 91 21.82 -32.02 35.00
CA LEU A 91 21.54 -33.42 35.26
C LEU A 91 22.87 -34.18 35.27
N ILE A 92 23.46 -34.36 36.45
CA ILE A 92 24.52 -35.36 36.63
C ILE A 92 23.81 -36.70 36.61
N GLY A 93 23.96 -37.44 35.50
CA GLY A 93 23.62 -38.85 35.51
C GLY A 93 24.55 -39.54 36.48
N ASP A 94 24.01 -40.20 37.48
CA ASP A 94 24.77 -41.11 38.32
C ASP A 94 25.47 -42.12 37.37
N GLU A 95 26.80 -42.15 37.42
CA GLU A 95 27.59 -43.18 36.74
C GLU A 95 27.19 -44.53 37.34
N GLU A 96 26.48 -45.37 36.57
CA GLU A 96 26.50 -46.83 36.71
C GLU A 96 27.57 -47.43 35.80
#